data_AF-A0A850QV13-F1
#
_entry.id   AF-A0A850QV13-F1
#
_cell.length_a   1.000
_cell.length_b   1.000
_cell.length_c   1.000
_cell.angle_alpha   90.00
_cell.angle_beta   90.00
_cell.angle_gamma   90.00
#
_symmetry.space_group_name_H-M   'P 1'
#
loop_
_entity.id
_entity.type
_entity.pdbx_description
1 polymer ?
#
loop_
_entity_poly.entity_id
_entity_poly.type
_entity_poly.pdbx_seq_one_letter_code
_entity_poly.pdbx_strand_id
1 'polypeptide(L)'
;MNYQDLITACQQDWNCYTQHNFVTQLAAGTLPHQAYLHYLKQDFLFLKHYARAYALAIYKADNLADMKQTLPGLQALIEHEMDHHVSYCGQWGLTASTMENEPEDVG
;
A
#
# COMPACT_ATOMS: atom_id res chain seq x y z
N MET A 1 -3.02 24.90 -4.75
CA MET A 1 -3.64 23.60 -5.01
C MET A 1 -3.43 22.75 -3.78
N ASN A 2 -4.50 22.41 -3.07
CA ASN A 2 -4.45 21.45 -1.96
C ASN A 2 -4.92 20.07 -2.44
N TYR A 3 -4.89 19.05 -1.59
CA TYR A 3 -5.31 17.71 -2.00
C TYR A 3 -6.81 17.64 -2.36
N GLN A 4 -7.65 18.52 -1.81
CA GLN A 4 -9.08 18.55 -2.09
C GLN A 4 -9.38 19.00 -3.54
N ASP A 5 -8.56 19.89 -4.08
CA ASP A 5 -8.63 20.30 -5.49
C ASP A 5 -8.38 19.09 -6.42
N LEU A 6 -7.43 18.22 -6.05
CA LEU A 6 -7.11 17.01 -6.81
C LEU A 6 -8.26 15.99 -6.76
N ILE A 7 -8.81 15.73 -5.57
CA ILE A 7 -9.98 14.83 -5.40
C ILE A 7 -11.16 15.33 -6.24
N THR A 8 -11.44 16.63 -6.20
CA THR A 8 -12.55 17.24 -6.96
C THR A 8 -12.34 17.06 -8.47
N ALA A 9 -11.09 17.20 -8.94
CA ALA A 9 -10.76 17.01 -10.34
C ALA A 9 -10.90 15.56 -10.83
N CYS A 10 -10.76 14.55 -9.95
CA CYS A 10 -10.91 13.13 -10.27
C CYS A 10 -12.10 12.46 -9.53
N GLN A 11 -13.17 13.22 -9.27
CA GLN A 11 -14.25 12.80 -8.37
C GLN A 11 -14.87 11.44 -8.72
N GLN A 12 -15.02 11.14 -10.02
CA GLN A 12 -15.57 9.86 -10.46
C GLN A 12 -14.65 8.70 -10.10
N ASP A 13 -13.36 8.80 -10.43
CA ASP A 13 -12.36 7.77 -10.11
C ASP A 13 -12.19 7.61 -8.59
N TRP A 14 -12.20 8.73 -7.86
CA TRP A 14 -12.16 8.73 -6.40
C TRP A 14 -13.34 7.95 -5.79
N ASN A 15 -14.55 8.17 -6.30
CA ASN A 15 -15.73 7.44 -5.83
C ASN A 15 -15.64 5.95 -6.20
N CYS A 16 -15.22 5.61 -7.41
CA CYS A 16 -15.03 4.22 -7.84
C CYS A 16 -13.98 3.49 -6.97
N TYR A 17 -12.90 4.17 -6.59
CA TYR A 17 -11.86 3.61 -5.74
C TYR A 17 -12.34 3.44 -4.28
N THR A 18 -12.82 4.51 -3.67
CA THR A 18 -13.16 4.54 -2.23
C THR A 18 -14.45 3.81 -1.87
N GLN A 19 -15.36 3.63 -2.83
CA GLN A 19 -16.64 2.94 -2.65
C GLN A 19 -16.70 1.62 -3.42
N HIS A 20 -15.54 1.07 -3.80
CA HIS A 20 -15.47 -0.20 -4.51
C HIS A 20 -16.08 -1.33 -3.66
N ASN A 21 -16.71 -2.31 -4.32
CA ASN A 21 -17.35 -3.45 -3.65
C ASN A 21 -16.40 -4.20 -2.70
N PHE A 22 -15.10 -4.28 -3.03
CA PHE A 22 -14.08 -4.84 -2.15
C PHE A 22 -14.04 -4.11 -0.80
N VAL A 23 -14.00 -2.78 -0.80
CA VAL A 23 -13.95 -1.94 0.40
C VAL A 23 -15.25 -2.08 1.19
N THR A 24 -16.40 -2.04 0.52
CA THR A 24 -17.71 -2.20 1.18
C THR A 24 -17.85 -3.56 1.84
N GLN A 25 -17.44 -4.65 1.18
CA GLN A 25 -17.49 -6.00 1.75
C GLN A 25 -16.48 -6.19 2.88
N LEU A 26 -15.29 -5.59 2.78
CA LEU A 26 -14.30 -5.59 3.84
C LEU A 26 -14.85 -4.90 5.10
N ALA A 27 -15.44 -3.71 4.94
CA ALA A 27 -16.06 -2.97 6.04
C ALA A 27 -17.23 -3.72 6.69
N ALA A 28 -18.00 -4.46 5.90
CA ALA A 28 -19.11 -5.28 6.38
C ALA A 28 -18.68 -6.64 6.96
N GLY A 29 -17.41 -7.03 6.84
CA GLY A 29 -16.93 -8.36 7.23
C GLY A 29 -17.46 -9.50 6.36
N THR A 30 -17.93 -9.20 5.14
CA THR A 30 -18.53 -10.17 4.20
C THR A 30 -17.62 -10.54 3.04
N LEU A 31 -16.44 -9.92 2.94
CA LEU A 31 -15.46 -10.22 1.89
C LEU A 31 -15.03 -11.69 1.95
N PRO A 32 -15.05 -12.44 0.84
CA PRO A 32 -14.56 -13.81 0.82
C PRO A 32 -13.11 -13.89 1.29
N HIS A 33 -12.84 -14.81 2.22
CA HIS A 33 -11.52 -14.92 2.85
C HIS A 33 -10.38 -15.14 1.84
N GLN A 34 -10.62 -15.91 0.76
CA GLN A 34 -9.64 -16.09 -0.31
C GLN A 34 -9.26 -14.79 -1.03
N ALA A 35 -10.24 -13.88 -1.22
CA ALA A 35 -10.00 -12.59 -1.86
C ALA A 35 -9.18 -11.68 -0.93
N TYR A 36 -9.44 -11.76 0.37
CA TYR A 36 -8.66 -11.04 1.37
C TYR A 36 -7.20 -11.53 1.43
N LEU A 37 -6.97 -12.84 1.46
CA LEU A 37 -5.60 -13.39 1.45
C LEU A 37 -4.86 -13.08 0.15
N HIS A 38 -5.55 -13.11 -0.99
CA HIS A 38 -4.97 -12.68 -2.26
C HIS A 38 -4.58 -11.19 -2.22
N TYR A 39 -5.47 -10.33 -1.74
CA TYR A 39 -5.17 -8.91 -1.54
C TYR A 39 -3.93 -8.70 -0.67
N LEU A 40 -3.83 -9.35 0.49
CA LEU A 40 -2.67 -9.17 1.40
C LEU A 40 -1.35 -9.57 0.75
N LYS A 41 -1.33 -10.61 -0.07
CA LYS A 41 -0.12 -11.02 -0.82
C LYS A 41 0.28 -9.95 -1.85
N GLN A 42 -0.68 -9.44 -2.61
CA GLN A 42 -0.42 -8.41 -3.61
C GLN A 42 -0.05 -7.06 -2.96
N ASP A 43 -0.68 -6.72 -1.84
CA ASP A 43 -0.40 -5.52 -1.06
C ASP A 43 1.04 -5.52 -0.51
N PHE A 44 1.56 -6.69 -0.11
CA PHE A 44 2.97 -6.81 0.27
C PHE A 44 3.93 -6.46 -0.90
N LEU A 45 3.62 -6.92 -2.12
CA LEU A 45 4.41 -6.56 -3.31
C LEU A 45 4.28 -5.07 -3.64
N PHE A 46 3.08 -4.52 -3.49
CA PHE A 46 2.82 -3.08 -3.63
C PHE A 46 3.65 -2.26 -2.63
N LEU A 47 3.63 -2.59 -1.33
CA LEU A 47 4.37 -1.87 -0.29
C LEU A 47 5.88 -1.87 -0.55
N LYS A 48 6.43 -2.99 -1.05
CA LYS A 48 7.83 -3.08 -1.48
C LYS A 48 8.16 -2.06 -2.59
N HIS A 49 7.30 -1.94 -3.59
CA HIS A 49 7.48 -0.94 -4.67
C HIS A 49 7.20 0.48 -4.20
N TYR A 50 6.24 0.65 -3.30
CA TYR A 50 5.93 1.93 -2.69
C TYR A 50 7.11 2.47 -1.87
N ALA A 51 7.83 1.60 -1.16
CA ALA A 51 9.07 1.95 -0.47
C ALA A 51 10.17 2.39 -1.45
N ARG A 52 10.29 1.70 -2.60
CA ARG A 52 11.20 2.13 -3.67
C ARG A 52 10.81 3.50 -4.25
N ALA A 53 9.52 3.81 -4.37
CA ALA A 53 9.06 5.12 -4.83
C ALA A 53 9.42 6.24 -3.83
N TYR A 54 9.29 6.01 -2.52
CA TYR A 54 9.73 6.95 -1.50
C TYR A 54 11.25 7.16 -1.52
N ALA A 55 12.02 6.07 -1.65
CA ALA A 55 13.47 6.16 -1.80
C ALA A 55 13.86 6.96 -3.06
N LEU A 56 13.12 6.78 -4.16
CA LEU A 56 13.31 7.55 -5.38
C LEU A 56 12.99 9.04 -5.17
N ALA A 57 11.94 9.38 -4.41
CA ALA A 57 11.62 10.76 -4.08
C ALA A 57 12.75 11.43 -3.27
N ILE A 58 13.35 10.73 -2.29
CA ILE A 58 14.53 11.21 -1.55
C ILE A 58 15.72 11.42 -2.49
N TYR A 59 15.99 10.46 -3.38
CA TYR A 59 17.08 10.56 -4.36
C TYR A 59 16.91 11.75 -5.32
N LYS A 60 15.66 12.09 -5.66
CA LYS A 60 15.30 13.18 -6.59
C LYS A 60 15.11 14.54 -5.91
N ALA A 61 15.21 14.62 -4.59
CA ALA A 61 15.02 15.86 -3.86
C ALA A 61 16.07 16.91 -4.24
N ASP A 62 15.66 18.17 -4.40
CA ASP A 62 16.54 19.28 -4.80
C ASP A 62 17.50 19.71 -3.68
N ASN A 63 17.11 19.47 -2.42
CA ASN A 63 17.87 19.90 -1.25
C ASN A 63 17.67 18.98 -0.02
N LEU A 64 18.51 19.17 0.99
CA LEU A 64 18.52 18.35 2.21
C LEU A 64 17.24 18.47 3.06
N ALA A 65 16.55 19.61 3.02
CA ALA A 65 15.32 19.78 3.80
C ALA A 65 14.20 18.88 3.26
N ASP A 66 14.06 18.81 1.93
CA ASP A 66 13.09 17.94 1.27
C ASP A 66 13.41 16.45 1.54
N MET A 67 14.68 16.06 1.45
CA MET A 67 15.11 14.70 1.82
C MET A 67 14.69 14.33 3.25
N LYS A 68 14.91 15.24 4.21
CA LYS A 68 14.55 15.05 5.62
C LYS A 68 13.04 15.02 5.84
N GLN A 69 12.25 15.72 5.02
CA GLN A 69 10.80 15.68 5.09
C GLN A 69 10.23 14.35 4.57
N THR A 70 10.83 13.76 3.53
CA THR A 70 10.36 12.48 2.95
C THR A 70 10.84 11.26 3.75
N LEU A 71 12.03 11.32 4.36
CA LEU A 71 12.65 10.20 5.07
C LEU A 71 11.73 9.50 6.10
N PRO A 72 10.99 10.19 6.97
CA PRO A 72 10.13 9.54 7.96
C PRO A 72 9.05 8.64 7.34
N GLY A 73 8.53 9.00 6.16
CA GLY A 73 7.55 8.17 5.46
C GLY A 73 8.15 6.86 4.95
N LEU A 74 9.38 6.90 4.43
CA LEU A 74 10.10 5.69 4.03
C LEU A 74 10.40 4.79 5.22
N GLN A 75 10.85 5.38 6.33
CA GLN A 75 11.15 4.64 7.55
C GLN A 75 9.89 3.97 8.12
N ALA A 76 8.78 4.71 8.23
CA ALA A 76 7.52 4.14 8.72
C ALA A 76 7.02 2.98 7.84
N LEU A 77 7.16 3.10 6.52
CA LEU A 77 6.75 2.06 5.58
C LEU A 77 7.59 0.78 5.75
N ILE A 78 8.91 0.90 5.81
CA ILE A 78 9.81 -0.27 5.93
C ILE A 78 9.78 -0.86 7.35
N GLU A 79 9.96 -0.03 8.37
CA GLU A 79 10.19 -0.48 9.76
C GLU A 79 8.90 -0.75 10.54
N HIS A 80 7.75 -0.27 10.08
CA HIS A 80 6.49 -0.46 10.80
C HIS A 80 5.45 -1.18 9.95
N GLU A 81 5.15 -0.67 8.76
CA GLU A 81 4.06 -1.20 7.97
C GLU A 81 4.38 -2.58 7.40
N MET A 82 5.55 -2.78 6.79
CA MET A 82 5.95 -4.08 6.25
C MET A 82 6.12 -5.15 7.35
N ASP A 83 6.72 -4.81 8.48
CA ASP A 83 6.89 -5.74 9.62
C ASP A 83 5.54 -6.14 10.22
N HIS A 84 4.63 -5.16 10.40
CA HIS A 84 3.27 -5.43 10.84
C HIS A 84 2.53 -6.32 9.83
N HIS A 85 2.67 -6.04 8.54
CA HIS A 85 2.04 -6.81 7.47
C HIS A 85 2.47 -8.27 7.50
N VAL A 86 3.78 -8.54 7.62
CA VAL A 86 4.32 -9.91 7.70
C VAL A 86 3.81 -10.62 8.96
N SER A 87 3.84 -9.95 10.11
CA SER A 87 3.33 -10.49 11.38
C SER A 87 1.85 -10.85 11.29
N TYR A 88 1.05 -9.94 10.73
CA TYR A 88 -0.39 -10.12 10.55
C TYR A 88 -0.71 -11.27 9.58
N CYS A 89 -0.05 -11.31 8.43
CA CYS A 89 -0.20 -12.37 7.43
C CYS A 89 0.25 -13.74 7.96
N GLY A 90 1.20 -13.76 8.91
CA GLY A 90 1.66 -14.97 9.60
C GLY A 90 0.54 -15.74 10.31
N GLN A 91 -0.57 -15.09 10.67
CA GLN A 91 -1.76 -15.76 11.24
C GLN A 91 -2.39 -16.80 10.29
N TRP A 92 -2.12 -16.68 8.98
CA TRP A 92 -2.54 -17.62 7.94
C TRP A 92 -1.38 -18.40 7.32
N GLY A 93 -0.22 -18.43 7.98
CA GLY A 93 0.96 -19.17 7.51
C GLY A 93 1.69 -18.52 6.32
N LEU A 94 1.37 -17.26 6.00
CA LEU A 94 2.06 -16.52 4.96
C LEU A 94 3.36 -15.93 5.51
N THR A 95 4.48 -16.26 4.87
CA THR A 95 5.79 -15.70 5.22
C THR A 95 6.16 -14.58 4.25
N ALA A 96 7.08 -13.70 4.64
CA ALA A 96 7.64 -12.69 3.75
C ALA A 96 8.20 -13.33 2.47
N SER A 97 8.97 -14.42 2.58
CA SER A 97 9.51 -15.15 1.42
C SER A 97 8.39 -15.69 0.52
N THR A 98 7.32 -16.24 1.09
CA THR A 98 6.17 -16.69 0.30
C THR A 98 5.55 -15.54 -0.48
N MET A 99 5.29 -14.40 0.17
CA MET A 99 4.69 -13.22 -0.47
C MET A 99 5.64 -12.57 -1.49
N GLU A 100 6.95 -12.55 -1.24
CA GLU A 100 7.95 -12.03 -2.18
C GLU A 100 8.02 -12.80 -3.50
N ASN A 101 7.69 -14.10 -3.48
CA ASN A 101 7.72 -14.99 -4.63
C ASN A 101 6.33 -15.14 -5.30
N GLU A 102 5.29 -14.47 -4.80
CA GLU A 102 4.01 -14.41 -5.51
C GLU A 102 4.18 -13.62 -6.82
N PRO A 103 3.56 -14.07 -7.94
CA PRO A 103 3.51 -13.27 -9.14
C PRO A 103 2.66 -12.01 -8.90
N GLU A 104 3.11 -10.89 -9.46
CA GLU A 104 2.29 -9.68 -9.52
C GLU A 104 1.07 -9.95 -10.40
N ASP A 105 -0.11 -9.69 -9.84
CA ASP A 105 -1.37 -9.72 -10.59
C ASP A 105 -1.72 -8.29 -11.01
N VAL A 106 -1.87 -8.06 -12.32
CA VAL A 106 -2.03 -6.72 -12.89
C VAL A 106 -3.49 -6.30 -13.08
N GLY A 107 -4.45 -7.20 -12.78
CA GLY A 107 -5.88 -6.95 -12.95
C GLY A 107 -6.36 -6.98 -14.40
#